data_AF-A0A358EDV1-F1
#
_entry.id   AF-A0A358EDV1-F1
#
_cell.length_a   1.000
_cell.length_b   1.000
_cell.length_c   1.000
_cell.angle_alpha   90.00
_cell.angle_beta   90.00
_cell.angle_gamma   90.00
#
_symmetry.space_group_name_H-M   'P 1'
#
loop_
_entity.id
_entity.type
_entity.pdbx_description
1 polymer ?
#
loop_
_entity_poly.entity_id
_entity_poly.type
_entity_poly.pdbx_seq_one_letter_code
_entity_poly.pdbx_strand_id
1 'polypeptide(L)' 'GTSYMFVTGPNVVKTVTHEDIDMEGLGGADIHASTSGVAHFARDSEPEGL' A
#
# COMPACT_ATOMS: atom_id res chain seq x y z
N GLY A 1 -5.32 -4.85 -4.48
CA GLY A 1 -3.98 -5.08 -5.04
C GLY A 1 -3.53 -6.49 -4.72
N THR A 2 -2.50 -6.98 -5.40
CA THR A 2 -1.84 -8.26 -5.08
C THR A 2 -0.59 -8.07 -4.21
N SER A 3 -0.11 -6.83 -4.06
CA SER A 3 1.08 -6.47 -3.29
C SER A 3 0.82 -5.24 -2.40
N TYR A 4 1.52 -5.20 -1.26
CA TYR A 4 1.42 -4.13 -0.26
C TYR A 4 2.78 -3.88 0.40
N MET A 5 3.08 -2.64 0.78
CA MET A 5 4.28 -2.30 1.57
C MET A 5 3.94 -1.32 2.69
N PHE A 6 4.46 -1.57 3.90
CA PHE A 6 4.38 -0.67 5.03
C PHE A 6 5.37 -1.10 6.11
N VAL A 7 5.82 -0.17 6.95
CA VAL A 7 6.65 -0.49 8.12
C VAL A 7 5.79 -1.08 9.25
N THR A 8 4.59 -0.54 9.43
CA THR A 8 3.66 -0.92 10.49
C THR A 8 2.29 -1.18 9.87
N GLY A 9 1.68 -2.34 10.17
CA GLY A 9 0.42 -2.76 9.55
C GLY A 9 -0.83 -2.06 10.09
N PRO A 10 -1.97 -2.19 9.38
CA PRO A 10 -3.20 -1.44 9.66
C PRO A 10 -3.80 -1.71 11.05
N ASN A 11 -3.65 -2.93 11.57
CA ASN A 11 -4.12 -3.26 12.92
C ASN A 11 -3.40 -2.44 14.02
N VAL A 12 -2.10 -2.21 13.85
CA VAL A 12 -1.31 -1.42 14.81
C VAL A 12 -1.64 0.06 14.67
N VAL A 13 -1.78 0.55 13.43
CA VAL A 13 -2.26 1.91 13.15
C VAL A 13 -3.61 2.14 13.84
N LYS A 14 -4.60 1.28 13.61
CA LYS A 14 -5.92 1.36 14.26
C LYS A 14 -5.84 1.33 15.78
N THR A 15 -5.00 0.48 16.35
CA THR A 15 -4.89 0.36 17.82
C THR A 15 -4.27 1.59 18.47
N VAL A 16 -3.33 2.27 17.79
CA VAL A 16 -2.57 3.38 18.37
C VAL A 16 -3.14 4.74 17.99
N THR A 17 -3.54 4.92 16.73
CA THR A 17 -4.02 6.19 16.19
C THR A 17 -5.54 6.26 16.07
N HIS A 18 -6.25 5.13 16.19
CA HIS A 18 -7.70 5.00 15.96
C HIS A 18 -8.13 5.29 14.51
N GLU A 19 -7.19 5.33 13.56
CA GLU A 19 -7.49 5.44 12.13
C GLU A 19 -7.95 4.09 11.58
N ASP A 20 -9.08 4.07 10.88
CA ASP A 20 -9.59 2.87 10.22
C ASP A 20 -9.17 2.88 8.74
N ILE A 21 -8.09 2.16 8.44
CA ILE A 21 -7.50 2.06 7.11
C ILE A 21 -7.18 0.58 6.81
N ASP A 22 -7.41 0.15 5.57
CA ASP A 22 -7.11 -1.21 5.12
C ASP A 22 -5.72 -1.32 4.49
N MET A 23 -5.33 -2.53 4.07
CA MET A 23 -4.00 -2.75 3.48
C MET A 23 -3.81 -1.98 2.16
N GLU A 24 -4.86 -1.85 1.37
CA GLU A 24 -4.81 -1.14 0.08
C GLU A 24 -4.59 0.36 0.30
N GLY A 25 -5.38 0.97 1.18
CA GLY A 25 -5.26 2.39 1.50
C GLY A 25 -3.97 2.74 2.25
N LEU A 26 -3.44 1.82 3.07
CA LEU A 26 -2.22 2.07 3.84
C LEU A 26 -0.95 1.98 3.00
N GLY A 27 -0.91 1.06 2.04
CA GLY A 27 0.34 0.71 1.36
C GLY A 27 0.17 -0.09 0.08
N GLY A 28 -0.97 0.03 -0.61
CA GLY A 28 -1.18 -0.56 -1.93
C GLY A 28 -0.26 0.04 -3.00
N ALA A 29 -0.18 -0.63 -4.15
CA ALA A 29 0.69 -0.22 -5.25
C ALA A 29 0.39 1.22 -5.72
N ASP A 30 -0.89 1.58 -5.84
CA ASP A 30 -1.32 2.92 -6.27
C ASP A 30 -0.97 4.02 -5.27
N ILE A 31 -1.05 3.73 -3.97
CA ILE A 31 -0.65 4.67 -2.91
C ILE A 31 0.84 5.00 -3.05
N HIS A 32 1.66 3.98 -3.31
CA HIS A 32 3.09 4.17 -3.48
C HIS A 32 3.49 4.81 -4.81
N ALA A 33 2.69 4.63 -5.87
CA ALA A 33 2.93 5.25 -7.17
C ALA A 33 2.42 6.71 -7.26
N SER A 34 1.37 7.06 -6.54
CA SER A 34 0.71 8.38 -6.66
C SER A 34 0.95 9.32 -5.48
N THR A 35 1.06 8.80 -4.26
CA THR A 35 1.07 9.61 -3.04
C THR A 35 2.44 9.64 -2.40
N SER A 36 3.03 8.47 -2.11
CA SER A 36 4.33 8.43 -1.43
C SER A 36 5.53 8.51 -2.37
N GLY A 37 5.36 8.19 -3.66
CA GLY A 37 6.43 8.16 -4.67
C GLY A 37 7.48 7.07 -4.46
N VAL A 38 7.17 6.04 -3.66
CA VAL A 38 8.11 4.92 -3.37
C VAL A 38 8.15 3.91 -4.52
N ALA A 39 7.02 3.72 -5.20
CA ALA A 39 6.94 2.86 -6.37
C ALA A 39 6.99 3.70 -7.65
N HIS A 40 7.94 3.43 -8.53
CA HIS A 40 8.04 4.12 -9.82
C HIS A 40 6.95 3.69 -10.80
N PHE A 41 6.43 2.47 -10.65
CA PHE A 41 5.39 1.88 -11.49
C PHE A 41 4.41 1.08 -10.64
N ALA A 42 3.13 1.11 -11.03
CA ALA A 42 2.10 0.17 -10.59
C ALA A 42 1.56 -0.53 -11.85
N ARG A 43 1.34 -1.85 -11.76
CA ARG A 43 0.87 -2.71 -12.85
C ARG A 43 -0.27 -3.58 -12.37
N ASP A 44 -1.19 -3.89 -13.28
CA ASP A 44 -2.43 -4.60 -12.93
C ASP A 44 -2.20 -6.10 -12.73
N SER A 45 -1.08 -6.62 -13.24
CA SER A 45 -0.72 -8.03 -13.12
C SER A 45 0.79 -8.25 -13.10
N GLU A 46 1.21 -9.39 -12.54
CA GLU A 46 2.63 -9.77 -12.50
C GLU A 46 3.29 -9.82 -13.90
N PRO A 47 2.65 -10.37 -14.96
CA PRO A 47 3.25 -10.38 -16.30
C PRO A 47 3.57 -9.00 -16.88
N GLU A 48 2.84 -7.95 -16.49
CA GLU A 48 3.10 -6.58 -16.96
C GLU A 48 4.25 -5.88 -16.22
N GLY A 49 4.66 -6.44 -15.07
CA GLY A 49 5.72 -5.92 -14.21
C GLY A 49 7.09 -6.56 -14.42
N LEU A 50 7.20 -7.56 -15.32
CA LEU A 50 8.44 -8.23 -15.72
C LEU A 50 9.12 -7.49 -16.89
#